data_AF-A0A949I940-F1
#
_entry.id   AF-A0A949I940-F1
#
_cell.length_a   1.000
_cell.length_b   1.000
_cell.length_c   1.000
_cell.angle_alpha   90.00
_cell.angle_beta   90.00
_cell.angle_gamma   90.00
#
_symmetry.space_group_name_H-M   'P 1'
#
loop_
_entity.id
_entity.type
_entity.pdbx_description
1 polymer ?
#
loop_
_entity_poly.entity_id
_entity_poly.type
_entity_poly.pdbx_seq_one_letter_code
_entity_poly.pdbx_strand_id
1 'polypeptide(L)'
;MENNKNIPSYSLIVRISPNWDNVYKKICKKSSDEDFKNDLQEKIKNIDKNDLYGSIYEFTEYFDSASGLTTLFQKIERKNKEVVFSDTWEFGENGCIFKSDDNSLISVSESGIQKMVWDDVDSYLPMEYLFNFPVEPIFNFLIHLNKKLHNYGVVFPVIKWPDGIENLLKDAGIKYNHPNSFDPVSPDSIIDIEKLAKDRDFFNEMGKPIIANEYATKMGFFSSEMIKEASITMKIFEPNENSRFHEHIPTDWLRGKDKK
;
A
#
# COMPACT_ATOMS: atom_id res chain seq x y z
N MET A 1 18.34 -19.52 17.84
CA MET A 1 18.25 -18.26 17.09
C MET A 1 18.95 -18.50 15.76
N GLU A 2 18.22 -19.09 14.81
CA GLU A 2 18.75 -19.48 13.51
C GLU A 2 18.56 -18.34 12.49
N ASN A 3 19.66 -17.94 11.85
CA ASN A 3 19.77 -17.29 10.53
C ASN A 3 18.94 -16.01 10.25
N ASN A 4 19.34 -14.87 10.84
CA ASN A 4 19.22 -13.56 10.18
C ASN A 4 20.22 -13.43 9.01
N LYS A 5 20.21 -14.38 8.06
CA LYS A 5 21.06 -14.34 6.87
C LYS A 5 20.44 -13.39 5.84
N ASN A 6 21.04 -12.20 5.73
CA ASN A 6 20.98 -11.26 4.60
C ASN A 6 19.58 -10.83 4.15
N ILE A 7 18.84 -10.12 5.00
CA ILE A 7 17.82 -9.18 4.52
C ILE A 7 18.59 -7.94 4.03
N PRO A 8 18.50 -7.58 2.73
CA PRO A 8 19.18 -6.39 2.22
C PRO A 8 18.45 -5.14 2.68
N SER A 9 19.11 -3.99 2.64
CA SER A 9 18.44 -2.72 2.92
C SER A 9 17.37 -2.44 1.86
N TYR A 10 16.20 -1.95 2.29
CA TYR A 10 15.08 -1.70 1.38
C TYR A 10 14.22 -0.51 1.81
N SER A 11 13.46 0.00 0.83
CA SER A 11 12.34 0.92 1.04
C SER A 11 11.08 0.29 0.45
N LEU A 12 10.05 0.14 1.29
CA LEU A 12 8.72 -0.29 0.92
C LEU A 12 7.77 0.90 0.98
N ILE A 13 7.01 1.15 -0.08
CA ILE A 13 5.97 2.17 -0.12
C ILE A 13 4.65 1.49 -0.46
N VAL A 14 3.68 1.61 0.43
CA VAL A 14 2.29 1.17 0.21
C VAL A 14 1.41 2.42 0.11
N ARG A 15 0.82 2.64 -1.06
CA ARG A 15 -0.11 3.75 -1.28
C ARG A 15 -1.53 3.21 -1.40
N ILE A 16 -2.48 3.82 -0.71
CA ILE A 16 -3.90 3.46 -0.72
C ILE A 16 -4.76 4.70 -0.95
N SER A 17 -5.55 4.66 -2.03
CA SER A 17 -6.64 5.59 -2.32
C SER A 17 -7.96 4.84 -2.16
N PRO A 18 -8.68 5.03 -1.04
CA PRO A 18 -9.99 4.43 -0.84
C PRO A 18 -10.99 4.92 -1.87
N ASN A 19 -11.93 4.04 -2.25
CA ASN A 19 -13.14 4.45 -2.93
C ASN A 19 -14.14 4.95 -1.87
N TRP A 20 -13.94 6.19 -1.44
CA TRP A 20 -14.67 6.79 -0.32
C TRP A 20 -16.20 6.77 -0.48
N ASP A 21 -16.72 6.85 -1.70
CA ASP A 21 -18.15 6.76 -1.96
C ASP A 21 -18.69 5.37 -1.62
N ASN A 22 -18.01 4.32 -2.09
CA ASN A 22 -18.39 2.94 -1.80
C ASN A 22 -18.21 2.60 -0.32
N VAL A 23 -17.10 3.05 0.30
CA VAL A 23 -16.87 2.89 1.73
C VAL A 23 -18.00 3.57 2.51
N TYR A 24 -18.33 4.83 2.20
CA TYR A 24 -19.39 5.57 2.87
C TYR A 24 -20.77 4.91 2.69
N LYS A 25 -21.09 4.50 1.46
CA LYS A 25 -22.35 3.81 1.15
C LYS A 25 -22.51 2.52 1.97
N LYS A 26 -21.45 1.72 2.06
CA LYS A 26 -21.43 0.46 2.84
C LYS A 26 -21.63 0.74 4.32
N ILE A 27 -20.98 1.77 4.86
CA ILE A 27 -21.07 2.13 6.28
C ILE A 27 -22.47 2.62 6.66
N CYS A 28 -23.05 3.50 5.84
CA CYS A 28 -24.34 4.13 6.11
C CYS A 28 -25.55 3.24 5.81
N LYS A 29 -25.34 2.05 5.22
CA LYS A 29 -26.38 1.06 4.89
C LYS A 29 -27.61 1.70 4.18
N LYS A 30 -27.40 2.72 3.34
CA LYS A 30 -28.48 3.45 2.68
C LYS A 30 -29.13 2.56 1.63
N SER A 31 -30.45 2.44 1.67
CA SER A 31 -31.26 1.55 0.81
C SER A 31 -31.56 2.13 -0.57
N SER A 32 -31.38 3.45 -0.77
CA SER A 32 -31.68 4.18 -2.02
C SER A 32 -30.44 4.92 -2.53
N ASP A 33 -30.17 4.80 -3.83
CA ASP A 33 -29.05 5.47 -4.50
C ASP A 33 -29.23 6.99 -4.59
N GLU A 34 -30.47 7.46 -4.65
CA GLU A 34 -30.79 8.89 -4.76
C GLU A 34 -30.63 9.59 -3.41
N ASP A 35 -31.10 8.96 -2.33
CA ASP A 35 -30.91 9.45 -0.97
C ASP A 35 -29.42 9.48 -0.60
N PHE A 36 -28.67 8.45 -0.97
CA PHE A 36 -27.23 8.41 -0.79
C PHE A 36 -26.52 9.56 -1.51
N LYS A 37 -26.87 9.84 -2.77
CA LYS A 37 -26.23 10.92 -3.55
C LYS A 37 -26.50 12.29 -2.96
N ASN A 38 -27.73 12.57 -2.55
CA ASN A 38 -28.10 13.85 -1.96
C ASN A 38 -27.37 14.07 -0.62
N ASP A 39 -27.37 13.06 0.26
CA ASP A 39 -26.66 13.07 1.54
C ASP A 39 -25.15 13.29 1.32
N LEU A 40 -24.53 12.50 0.45
CA LEU A 40 -23.11 12.61 0.13
C LEU A 40 -22.75 14.00 -0.41
N GLN A 41 -23.55 14.58 -1.30
CA GLN A 41 -23.29 15.92 -1.83
C GLN A 41 -23.36 16.99 -0.73
N GLU A 42 -24.30 16.87 0.20
CA GLU A 42 -24.44 17.81 1.31
C GLU A 42 -23.26 17.70 2.30
N LYS A 43 -22.83 16.47 2.59
CA LYS A 43 -21.63 16.19 3.41
C LYS A 43 -20.37 16.74 2.77
N ILE A 44 -20.18 16.53 1.46
CA ILE A 44 -19.02 17.04 0.71
C ILE A 44 -18.94 18.58 0.74
N LYS A 45 -20.07 19.28 0.69
CA LYS A 45 -20.11 20.75 0.78
C LYS A 45 -19.64 21.27 2.15
N ASN A 46 -19.85 20.49 3.20
CA ASN A 46 -19.55 20.84 4.59
C ASN A 46 -18.38 20.02 5.16
N ILE A 47 -17.43 19.62 4.31
CA ILE A 47 -16.32 18.76 4.73
C ILE A 47 -15.42 19.47 5.75
N ASP A 48 -15.14 18.79 6.87
CA ASP A 48 -14.19 19.26 7.88
C ASP A 48 -12.76 18.87 7.49
N LYS A 49 -11.77 19.64 7.94
CA LYS A 49 -10.35 19.34 7.68
C LYS A 49 -9.88 18.00 8.24
N ASN A 50 -10.58 17.47 9.25
CA ASN A 50 -10.26 16.19 9.87
C ASN A 50 -11.13 15.05 9.34
N ASP A 51 -11.98 15.31 8.34
CA ASP A 51 -12.75 14.25 7.67
C ASP A 51 -11.81 13.38 6.86
N LEU A 52 -12.00 12.06 6.96
CA LEU A 52 -11.19 11.12 6.19
C LEU A 52 -11.58 11.12 4.71
N TYR A 53 -12.82 11.49 4.38
CA TYR A 53 -13.33 11.46 3.01
C TYR A 53 -12.40 12.19 2.02
N GLY A 54 -11.99 11.47 0.98
CA GLY A 54 -11.11 11.99 -0.07
C GLY A 54 -9.63 11.93 0.26
N SER A 55 -9.24 11.40 1.43
CA SER A 55 -7.83 11.22 1.79
C SER A 55 -7.16 10.11 0.97
N ILE A 56 -5.87 10.26 0.72
CA ILE A 56 -4.98 9.26 0.14
C ILE A 56 -3.85 9.01 1.13
N TYR A 57 -3.52 7.75 1.34
CA TYR A 57 -2.56 7.29 2.31
C TYR A 57 -1.33 6.74 1.62
N GLU A 58 -0.16 7.05 2.16
CA GLU A 58 1.13 6.52 1.71
C GLU A 58 1.95 6.15 2.94
N PHE A 59 2.16 4.85 3.13
CA PHE A 59 2.92 4.27 4.22
C PHE A 59 4.28 3.87 3.67
N THR A 60 5.35 4.32 4.33
CA THR A 60 6.71 4.04 3.91
C THR A 60 7.46 3.36 5.04
N GLU A 61 7.94 2.16 4.78
CA GLU A 61 8.89 1.45 5.63
C GLU A 61 10.26 1.50 4.98
N TYR A 62 11.27 1.85 5.77
CA TYR A 62 12.65 1.84 5.37
C TYR A 62 13.42 0.94 6.34
N PHE A 63 14.16 -0.03 5.82
CA PHE A 63 15.02 -0.91 6.60
C PHE A 63 16.45 -0.78 6.12
N ASP A 64 17.37 -0.53 7.05
CA ASP A 64 18.80 -0.57 6.80
C ASP A 64 19.44 -1.81 7.42
N SER A 65 19.92 -2.70 6.57
CA SER A 65 20.60 -3.94 6.97
C SER A 65 21.95 -3.72 7.68
N ALA A 66 22.64 -2.59 7.46
CA ALA A 66 23.91 -2.33 8.15
C ALA A 66 23.71 -1.94 9.62
N SER A 67 22.73 -1.09 9.90
CA SER A 67 22.38 -0.69 11.27
C SER A 67 21.37 -1.61 11.93
N GLY A 68 20.62 -2.40 11.15
CA GLY A 68 19.48 -3.20 11.61
C GLY A 68 18.27 -2.34 12.00
N LEU A 69 18.22 -1.07 11.60
CA LEU A 69 17.17 -0.14 11.98
C LEU A 69 16.06 -0.07 10.93
N THR A 70 14.83 -0.02 11.42
CA THR A 70 13.64 0.25 10.62
C THR A 70 13.11 1.65 10.97
N THR A 71 12.81 2.46 9.95
CA THR A 71 12.13 3.74 10.09
C THR A 71 10.83 3.71 9.31
N LEU A 72 9.76 4.22 9.92
CA LEU A 72 8.40 4.16 9.39
C LEU A 72 7.83 5.58 9.28
N PHE A 73 7.24 5.89 8.13
CA PHE A 73 6.67 7.20 7.82
C PHE A 73 5.30 7.08 7.20
N GLN A 74 4.42 8.02 7.55
CA GLN A 74 3.09 8.12 6.96
C GLN A 74 2.92 9.49 6.33
N LYS A 75 2.40 9.49 5.10
CA LYS A 75 1.94 10.68 4.39
C LYS A 75 0.46 10.54 4.10
N ILE A 76 -0.31 11.56 4.45
CA ILE A 76 -1.73 11.65 4.16
C ILE A 76 -1.98 12.89 3.32
N GLU A 77 -2.47 12.70 2.10
CA GLU A 77 -2.99 13.78 1.25
C GLU A 77 -4.50 13.88 1.46
N ARG A 78 -4.94 14.98 2.06
CA ARG A 78 -6.36 15.26 2.34
C ARG A 78 -7.06 15.80 1.09
N LYS A 79 -8.40 15.74 1.08
CA LYS A 79 -9.22 16.29 -0.01
C LYS A 79 -9.00 17.80 -0.27
N ASN A 80 -8.70 18.56 0.78
CA ASN A 80 -8.39 19.99 0.70
C ASN A 80 -6.95 20.28 0.21
N LYS A 81 -6.20 19.25 -0.24
CA LYS A 81 -4.79 19.28 -0.65
C LYS A 81 -3.80 19.55 0.48
N GLU A 82 -4.25 19.51 1.73
CA GLU A 82 -3.35 19.49 2.87
C GLU A 82 -2.58 18.16 2.87
N VAL A 83 -1.27 18.24 3.10
CA VAL A 83 -0.41 17.07 3.20
C VAL A 83 0.10 16.99 4.63
N VAL A 84 -0.27 15.92 5.33
CA VAL A 84 0.24 15.59 6.65
C VAL A 84 1.36 14.57 6.46
N PHE A 85 2.50 14.81 7.10
CA PHE A 85 3.62 13.89 7.14
C PHE A 85 4.00 13.64 8.60
N SER A 86 4.15 12.38 8.99
CA SER A 86 4.44 12.00 10.37
C SER A 86 5.31 10.75 10.45
N ASP A 87 6.29 10.78 11.34
CA ASP A 87 6.94 9.57 11.85
C ASP A 87 5.91 8.79 12.67
N THR A 88 5.76 7.50 12.41
CA THR A 88 4.82 6.66 13.16
C THR A 88 5.45 5.33 13.52
N TRP A 89 5.03 4.74 14.64
CA TRP A 89 5.38 3.35 14.97
C TRP A 89 4.32 2.37 14.49
N GLU A 90 3.10 2.86 14.26
CA GLU A 90 1.96 2.08 13.79
C GLU A 90 1.34 2.78 12.59
N PHE A 91 1.29 2.09 11.45
CA PHE A 91 0.71 2.64 10.25
C PHE A 91 -0.80 2.67 10.32
N GLY A 92 -1.36 3.87 10.27
CA GLY A 92 -2.78 4.02 10.07
C GLY A 92 -3.33 5.36 10.49
N GLU A 93 -4.61 5.50 10.23
CA GLU A 93 -5.40 6.61 10.67
C GLU A 93 -6.77 6.12 11.12
N ASN A 94 -7.18 6.58 12.31
CA ASN A 94 -8.51 6.35 12.84
C ASN A 94 -9.31 7.65 12.77
N GLY A 95 -10.57 7.56 12.35
CA GLY A 95 -11.43 8.72 12.30
C GLY A 95 -12.76 8.45 11.62
N CYS A 96 -13.58 9.49 11.52
CA CYS A 96 -14.86 9.43 10.84
C CYS A 96 -14.68 9.78 9.35
N ILE A 97 -15.42 9.11 8.47
CA ILE A 97 -15.46 9.51 7.06
C ILE A 97 -15.90 10.96 6.93
N PHE A 98 -16.99 11.29 7.63
CA PHE A 98 -17.43 12.65 7.90
C PHE A 98 -17.67 12.77 9.40
N LYS A 99 -17.07 13.77 10.06
CA LYS A 99 -17.22 14.02 11.50
C LYS A 99 -18.65 14.28 11.94
N SER A 100 -19.50 14.70 11.01
CA SER A 100 -20.93 14.87 11.28
C SER A 100 -21.68 13.54 11.44
N ASP A 101 -21.04 12.40 11.19
CA ASP A 101 -21.62 11.05 11.34
C ASP A 101 -20.94 10.28 12.48
N ASP A 102 -21.62 10.15 13.61
CA ASP A 102 -21.12 9.48 14.82
C ASP A 102 -20.84 7.98 14.63
N ASN A 103 -21.48 7.33 13.64
CA ASN A 103 -21.38 5.89 13.38
C ASN A 103 -20.40 5.52 12.25
N SER A 104 -19.54 6.45 11.83
CA SER A 104 -18.64 6.29 10.69
C SER A 104 -17.16 6.10 11.05
N LEU A 105 -16.88 5.71 12.31
CA LEU A 105 -15.52 5.46 12.78
C LEU A 105 -14.89 4.30 12.01
N ILE A 106 -13.80 4.60 11.32
CA ILE A 106 -13.00 3.65 10.55
C ILE A 106 -11.53 3.74 10.95
N SER A 107 -10.82 2.67 10.60
CA SER A 107 -9.38 2.61 10.60
C SER A 107 -8.89 2.34 9.17
N VAL A 108 -7.93 3.13 8.70
CA VAL A 108 -7.20 2.87 7.45
C VAL A 108 -5.77 2.51 7.82
N SER A 109 -5.26 1.41 7.29
CA SER A 109 -3.90 0.92 7.50
C SER A 109 -3.33 0.39 6.18
N GLU A 110 -2.05 0.05 6.14
CA GLU A 110 -1.42 -0.65 5.02
C GLU A 110 -2.10 -1.98 4.67
N SER A 111 -2.67 -2.66 5.67
CA SER A 111 -3.35 -3.95 5.52
C SER A 111 -4.82 -3.78 5.09
N GLY A 112 -5.33 -2.55 5.03
CA GLY A 112 -6.65 -2.26 4.46
C GLY A 112 -7.51 -1.31 5.28
N ILE A 113 -8.83 -1.46 5.14
CA ILE A 113 -9.82 -0.53 5.71
C ILE A 113 -10.77 -1.33 6.60
N GLN A 114 -10.94 -0.86 7.82
CA GLN A 114 -11.74 -1.50 8.85
C GLN A 114 -12.77 -0.52 9.39
N LYS A 115 -13.94 -1.03 9.77
CA LYS A 115 -14.97 -0.28 10.48
C LYS A 115 -15.01 -0.73 11.93
N MET A 116 -15.07 0.21 12.86
CA MET A 116 -15.41 -0.10 14.25
C MET A 116 -16.93 -0.23 14.37
N VAL A 117 -17.37 -1.37 14.87
CA VAL A 117 -18.79 -1.63 15.16
C VAL A 117 -19.00 -1.44 16.65
N TRP A 118 -19.97 -0.61 17.02
CA TRP A 118 -20.39 -0.43 18.40
C TRP A 118 -21.49 -1.44 18.70
N ASP A 119 -21.17 -2.46 19.50
CA ASP A 119 -22.17 -3.31 20.14
C ASP A 119 -22.52 -2.73 21.52
N ASP A 120 -23.73 -2.98 22.01
CA ASP A 120 -24.28 -2.38 23.24
C ASP A 120 -23.32 -2.44 24.45
N VAL A 121 -22.86 -1.25 24.84
CA VAL A 121 -22.34 -0.70 26.11
C VAL A 121 -21.29 -1.47 26.96
N ASP A 122 -21.09 -2.79 26.85
CA ASP A 122 -20.20 -3.51 27.79
C ASP A 122 -19.19 -4.49 27.17
N SER A 123 -18.90 -4.40 25.87
CA SER A 123 -17.90 -5.28 25.21
C SER A 123 -16.97 -4.56 24.24
N TYR A 124 -15.78 -5.13 24.03
CA TYR A 124 -14.80 -4.72 23.01
C TYR A 124 -15.49 -4.47 21.67
N LEU A 125 -15.14 -3.37 20.99
CA LEU A 125 -15.66 -3.04 19.67
C LEU A 125 -15.24 -4.11 18.65
N PRO A 126 -16.18 -4.90 18.08
CA PRO A 126 -15.81 -5.77 16.98
C PRO A 126 -15.36 -4.94 15.76
N MET A 127 -14.30 -5.41 15.11
CA MET A 127 -13.81 -4.82 13.87
C MET A 127 -14.35 -5.60 12.67
N GLU A 128 -15.01 -4.89 11.75
CA GLU A 128 -15.42 -5.43 10.47
C GLU A 128 -14.44 -4.97 9.38
N TYR A 129 -13.79 -5.92 8.71
CA TYR A 129 -12.95 -5.59 7.55
C TYR A 129 -13.83 -5.21 6.36
N LEU A 130 -13.74 -3.95 5.94
CA LEU A 130 -14.35 -3.50 4.69
C LEU A 130 -13.49 -3.93 3.50
N PHE A 131 -12.17 -3.93 3.70
CA PHE A 131 -11.16 -4.33 2.73
C PHE A 131 -9.92 -4.87 3.45
N ASN A 132 -9.37 -5.97 2.93
CA ASN A 132 -8.13 -6.57 3.43
C ASN A 132 -7.14 -6.69 2.27
N PHE A 133 -5.93 -6.16 2.43
CA PHE A 133 -4.85 -6.19 1.44
C PHE A 133 -3.76 -7.16 1.88
N PRO A 134 -3.36 -8.14 1.05
CA PRO A 134 -2.36 -9.14 1.42
C PRO A 134 -0.93 -8.57 1.36
N VAL A 135 -0.61 -7.58 2.20
CA VAL A 135 0.70 -6.89 2.23
C VAL A 135 1.83 -7.89 2.44
N GLU A 136 1.73 -8.76 3.43
CA GLU A 136 2.82 -9.66 3.82
C GLU A 136 3.23 -10.65 2.70
N PRO A 137 2.30 -11.39 2.06
CA PRO A 137 2.65 -12.24 0.91
C PRO A 137 3.29 -11.46 -0.24
N ILE A 138 2.77 -10.26 -0.55
CA ILE A 138 3.30 -9.39 -1.59
C ILE A 138 4.71 -8.91 -1.23
N PHE A 139 4.91 -8.45 0.00
CA PHE A 139 6.19 -8.00 0.52
C PHE A 139 7.24 -9.12 0.45
N ASN A 140 6.89 -10.31 0.96
CA ASN A 140 7.76 -11.48 0.93
C ASN A 140 8.18 -11.81 -0.50
N PHE A 141 7.24 -11.83 -1.44
CA PHE A 141 7.54 -12.04 -2.85
C PHE A 141 8.50 -10.97 -3.41
N LEU A 142 8.24 -9.68 -3.15
CA LEU A 142 9.06 -8.59 -3.66
C LEU A 142 10.49 -8.62 -3.12
N ILE A 143 10.70 -8.98 -1.85
CA ILE A 143 12.05 -9.18 -1.29
C ILE A 143 12.79 -10.29 -2.04
N HIS A 144 12.15 -11.45 -2.23
CA HIS A 144 12.76 -12.58 -2.91
C HIS A 144 13.06 -12.25 -4.38
N LEU A 145 12.12 -11.60 -5.07
CA LEU A 145 12.30 -11.17 -6.45
C LEU A 145 13.48 -10.20 -6.59
N ASN A 146 13.52 -9.15 -5.78
CA ASN A 146 14.58 -8.15 -5.88
C ASN A 146 15.95 -8.71 -5.45
N LYS A 147 16.02 -9.68 -4.52
CA LYS A 147 17.28 -10.41 -4.23
C LYS A 147 17.82 -11.10 -5.48
N LYS A 148 16.97 -11.66 -6.33
CA LYS A 148 17.38 -12.32 -7.59
C LYS A 148 17.76 -11.31 -8.66
N LEU A 149 17.09 -10.16 -8.70
CA LEU A 149 17.24 -9.16 -9.74
C LEU A 149 18.03 -7.91 -9.30
N HIS A 150 18.75 -7.95 -8.17
CA HIS A 150 19.44 -6.80 -7.59
C HIS A 150 20.38 -6.06 -8.57
N ASN A 151 21.04 -6.79 -9.47
CA ASN A 151 21.98 -6.24 -10.45
C ASN A 151 21.34 -5.40 -11.56
N TYR A 152 20.01 -5.37 -11.65
CA TYR A 152 19.31 -4.65 -12.69
C TYR A 152 18.90 -3.24 -12.29
N GLY A 153 19.05 -2.85 -11.01
CA GLY A 153 18.94 -1.45 -10.55
C GLY A 153 17.59 -0.76 -10.73
N VAL A 154 16.51 -1.50 -11.06
CA VAL A 154 15.20 -0.94 -11.44
C VAL A 154 14.07 -1.64 -10.68
N VAL A 155 12.99 -0.90 -10.40
CA VAL A 155 11.73 -1.44 -9.89
C VAL A 155 11.04 -2.20 -11.02
N PHE A 156 10.84 -3.50 -10.84
CA PHE A 156 10.29 -4.34 -11.89
C PHE A 156 8.77 -4.40 -11.90
N PRO A 157 8.12 -4.12 -13.04
CA PRO A 157 6.69 -4.34 -13.19
C PRO A 157 6.39 -5.84 -13.16
N VAL A 158 5.61 -6.27 -12.16
CA VAL A 158 5.07 -7.63 -12.11
C VAL A 158 3.91 -7.69 -13.08
N ILE A 159 3.99 -8.41 -14.20
CA ILE A 159 2.86 -8.59 -15.14
C ILE A 159 1.86 -9.59 -14.58
N LYS A 160 2.38 -10.70 -14.05
CA LYS A 160 1.59 -11.76 -13.41
C LYS A 160 2.18 -12.06 -12.05
N TRP A 161 1.34 -12.06 -11.02
CA TRP A 161 1.75 -12.42 -9.67
C TRP A 161 1.84 -13.95 -9.52
N PRO A 162 2.56 -14.45 -8.50
CA PRO A 162 2.46 -15.84 -8.07
C PRO A 162 1.01 -16.31 -7.89
N ASP A 163 0.71 -17.54 -8.29
CA ASP A 163 -0.66 -18.09 -8.18
C ASP A 163 -1.21 -18.03 -6.74
N GLY A 164 -0.34 -18.22 -5.73
CA GLY A 164 -0.73 -18.06 -4.32
C GLY A 164 -1.21 -16.64 -3.98
N ILE A 165 -0.51 -15.62 -4.50
CA ILE A 165 -0.91 -14.22 -4.33
C ILE A 165 -2.15 -13.89 -5.18
N GLU A 166 -2.24 -14.39 -6.43
CA GLU A 166 -3.41 -14.19 -7.27
C GLU A 166 -4.68 -14.78 -6.66
N ASN A 167 -4.58 -15.95 -6.01
CA ASN A 167 -5.70 -16.55 -5.28
C ASN A 167 -6.11 -15.68 -4.09
N LEU A 168 -5.16 -15.21 -3.27
CA LEU A 168 -5.46 -14.30 -2.15
C LEU A 168 -6.11 -13.00 -2.62
N LEU A 169 -5.61 -12.40 -3.70
CA LEU A 169 -6.19 -11.20 -4.31
C LEU A 169 -7.62 -11.48 -4.79
N LYS A 170 -7.83 -12.61 -5.48
CA LYS A 170 -9.15 -13.01 -5.98
C LYS A 170 -10.14 -13.24 -4.84
N ASP A 171 -9.74 -13.93 -3.79
CA ASP A 171 -10.58 -14.21 -2.61
C ASP A 171 -10.95 -12.91 -1.88
N ALA A 172 -10.06 -11.92 -1.90
CA ALA A 172 -10.30 -10.58 -1.37
C ALA A 172 -11.06 -9.64 -2.36
N GLY A 173 -11.44 -10.12 -3.54
CA GLY A 173 -12.12 -9.31 -4.57
C GLY A 173 -11.24 -8.20 -5.17
N ILE A 174 -9.93 -8.38 -5.14
CA ILE A 174 -8.92 -7.42 -5.60
C ILE A 174 -8.49 -7.76 -7.02
N LYS A 175 -8.52 -6.74 -7.87
CA LYS A 175 -8.00 -6.80 -9.23
C LYS A 175 -6.65 -6.13 -9.26
N TYR A 176 -5.68 -6.78 -9.89
CA TYR A 176 -4.44 -6.14 -10.25
C TYR A 176 -4.53 -5.65 -11.69
N ASN A 177 -4.37 -4.35 -11.88
CA ASN A 177 -4.54 -3.67 -13.15
C ASN A 177 -3.20 -3.21 -13.66
N HIS A 178 -3.00 -3.43 -14.94
CA HIS A 178 -1.91 -2.86 -15.69
C HIS A 178 -2.34 -1.56 -16.33
N PRO A 179 -1.50 -0.52 -16.35
CA PRO A 179 -1.72 0.57 -17.29
C PRO A 179 -1.77 -0.04 -18.71
N ASN A 180 -2.73 0.41 -19.52
CA ASN A 180 -3.06 -0.09 -20.87
C ASN A 180 -1.88 -0.17 -21.88
N SER A 181 -0.66 0.18 -21.48
CA SER A 181 0.57 0.02 -22.25
C SER A 181 1.27 -1.33 -22.04
N PHE A 182 0.84 -2.16 -21.09
CA PHE A 182 1.34 -3.54 -20.93
C PHE A 182 0.56 -4.49 -21.83
N ASP A 183 0.77 -4.34 -23.14
CA ASP A 183 0.56 -5.45 -24.06
C ASP A 183 1.92 -6.17 -24.09
N PRO A 184 2.07 -7.39 -23.55
CA PRO A 184 3.34 -8.11 -23.59
C PRO A 184 3.53 -8.65 -25.01
N VAL A 185 3.76 -7.76 -25.97
CA VAL A 185 3.72 -8.11 -27.41
C VAL A 185 5.00 -8.85 -27.85
N SER A 186 6.08 -8.80 -27.07
CA SER A 186 7.32 -9.52 -27.40
C SER A 186 7.86 -10.35 -26.22
N PRO A 187 8.21 -11.63 -26.42
CA PRO A 187 8.97 -12.43 -25.44
C PRO A 187 10.25 -11.76 -24.94
N ASP A 188 10.82 -10.82 -25.71
CA ASP A 188 12.04 -10.09 -25.35
C ASP A 188 11.82 -9.03 -24.25
N SER A 189 10.56 -8.65 -23.98
CA SER A 189 10.20 -7.70 -22.91
C SER A 189 9.89 -8.38 -21.58
N ILE A 190 10.12 -9.70 -21.48
CA ILE A 190 9.90 -10.50 -20.26
C ILE A 190 11.24 -10.95 -19.70
N ILE A 191 11.39 -10.84 -18.38
CA ILE A 191 12.53 -11.39 -17.64
C ILE A 191 12.32 -12.89 -17.46
N ASP A 192 13.15 -13.68 -18.12
CA ASP A 192 13.20 -15.13 -17.91
C ASP A 192 13.92 -15.46 -16.60
N ILE A 193 13.17 -15.42 -15.49
CA ILE A 193 13.68 -15.72 -14.16
C ILE A 193 14.22 -17.16 -14.09
N GLU A 194 13.65 -18.11 -14.84
CA GLU A 194 14.09 -19.51 -14.83
C GLU A 194 15.50 -19.64 -15.40
N LYS A 195 15.78 -18.96 -16.52
CA LYS A 195 17.13 -18.90 -17.09
C LYS A 195 18.10 -18.09 -16.23
N LEU A 196 17.67 -16.97 -15.66
CA LEU A 196 18.54 -16.07 -14.91
C LEU A 196 18.91 -16.62 -13.53
N ALA A 197 17.95 -17.18 -12.83
CA ALA A 197 18.16 -17.62 -11.46
C ALA A 197 18.69 -19.06 -11.38
N LYS A 198 18.48 -19.90 -12.42
CA LYS A 198 18.71 -21.37 -12.35
C LYS A 198 18.13 -21.99 -11.07
N ASP A 199 17.09 -21.37 -10.53
CA ASP A 199 16.65 -21.56 -9.16
C ASP A 199 15.27 -22.17 -9.15
N ARG A 200 15.23 -23.50 -9.20
CA ARG A 200 13.98 -24.25 -9.07
C ARG A 200 13.33 -24.02 -7.71
N ASP A 201 14.10 -23.70 -6.68
CA ASP A 201 13.59 -23.51 -5.33
C ASP A 201 12.77 -22.21 -5.25
N PHE A 202 13.19 -21.15 -5.93
CA PHE A 202 12.39 -19.92 -6.07
C PHE A 202 11.01 -20.21 -6.66
N PHE A 203 10.91 -21.00 -7.73
CA PHE A 203 9.60 -21.31 -8.34
C PHE A 203 8.75 -22.26 -7.49
N ASN A 204 9.39 -23.19 -6.79
CA ASN A 204 8.70 -24.09 -5.86
C ASN A 204 8.12 -23.33 -4.66
N GLU A 205 8.84 -22.31 -4.19
CA GLU A 205 8.46 -21.52 -3.02
C GLU A 205 7.52 -20.35 -3.37
N MET A 206 7.85 -19.60 -4.42
CA MET A 206 7.21 -18.32 -4.77
C MET A 206 6.30 -18.43 -6.01
N GLY A 207 6.16 -19.59 -6.64
CA GLY A 207 5.35 -19.77 -7.85
C GLY A 207 5.98 -19.20 -9.13
N LYS A 208 5.17 -19.06 -10.18
CA LYS A 208 5.61 -18.65 -11.54
C LYS A 208 5.13 -17.24 -11.92
N PRO A 209 5.77 -16.18 -11.41
CA PRO A 209 5.43 -14.82 -11.81
C PRO A 209 5.89 -14.54 -13.26
N ILE A 210 5.31 -13.51 -13.87
CA ILE A 210 5.80 -12.94 -15.13
C ILE A 210 6.25 -11.51 -14.82
N ILE A 211 7.51 -11.20 -15.09
CA ILE A 211 8.10 -9.89 -14.79
C ILE A 211 8.54 -9.23 -16.08
N ALA A 212 8.24 -7.94 -16.22
CA ALA A 212 8.65 -7.17 -17.37
C ALA A 212 10.11 -6.70 -17.27
N ASN A 213 10.80 -6.70 -18.40
CA ASN A 213 12.15 -6.16 -18.58
C ASN A 213 12.15 -4.66 -18.94
N GLU A 214 10.97 -4.04 -19.05
CA GLU A 214 10.85 -2.63 -19.43
C GLU A 214 10.64 -1.72 -18.23
N TYR A 215 11.19 -0.51 -18.33
CA TYR A 215 10.85 0.59 -17.45
C TYR A 215 9.39 0.97 -17.70
N ALA A 216 8.48 0.52 -16.84
CA ALA A 216 7.11 0.98 -16.92
C ALA A 216 7.05 2.44 -16.49
N THR A 217 6.64 3.31 -17.41
CA THR A 217 6.33 4.71 -17.08
C THR A 217 5.16 4.82 -16.09
N LYS A 218 4.39 3.74 -15.90
CA LYS A 218 3.33 3.60 -14.91
C LYS A 218 3.39 2.22 -14.27
N MET A 219 3.45 2.17 -12.94
CA MET A 219 3.38 0.94 -12.16
C MET A 219 1.97 0.34 -12.23
N GLY A 220 1.87 -0.99 -12.15
CA GLY A 220 0.58 -1.67 -11.94
C GLY A 220 -0.02 -1.29 -10.59
N PHE A 221 -1.35 -1.34 -10.48
CA PHE A 221 -2.08 -0.96 -9.28
C PHE A 221 -3.21 -1.94 -8.98
N PHE A 222 -3.52 -2.07 -7.69
CA PHE A 222 -4.62 -2.86 -7.17
C PHE A 222 -5.89 -2.02 -7.08
N SER A 223 -7.04 -2.61 -7.38
CA SER A 223 -8.34 -1.98 -7.16
C SER A 223 -9.33 -3.00 -6.64
N SER A 224 -10.34 -2.54 -5.92
CA SER A 224 -11.44 -3.35 -5.41
C SER A 224 -12.70 -2.48 -5.33
N GLU A 225 -13.78 -3.03 -4.79
CA GLU A 225 -14.97 -2.22 -4.53
C GLU A 225 -14.68 -1.05 -3.56
N MET A 226 -13.86 -1.30 -2.54
CA MET A 226 -13.54 -0.32 -1.48
C MET A 226 -12.26 0.48 -1.76
N ILE A 227 -11.47 0.07 -2.75
CA ILE A 227 -10.20 0.73 -3.11
C ILE A 227 -10.27 1.21 -4.55
N LYS A 228 -10.14 2.52 -4.72
CA LYS A 228 -10.02 3.12 -6.05
C LYS A 228 -8.70 2.73 -6.69
N GLU A 229 -7.61 2.87 -5.94
CA GLU A 229 -6.27 2.54 -6.38
C GLU A 229 -5.40 2.23 -5.16
N ALA A 230 -4.65 1.15 -5.19
CA ALA A 230 -3.56 0.89 -4.26
C ALA A 230 -2.31 0.45 -5.02
N SER A 231 -1.13 0.75 -4.50
CA SER A 231 0.12 0.32 -5.10
C SER A 231 1.13 -0.04 -4.03
N ILE A 232 2.02 -0.96 -4.38
CA ILE A 232 3.13 -1.36 -3.53
C ILE A 232 4.41 -1.27 -4.35
N THR A 233 5.38 -0.54 -3.83
CA THR A 233 6.67 -0.34 -4.48
C THR A 233 7.76 -0.74 -3.51
N MET A 234 8.68 -1.57 -3.98
CA MET A 234 9.85 -1.95 -3.21
C MET A 234 11.10 -1.63 -3.99
N LYS A 235 12.07 -1.02 -3.31
CA LYS A 235 13.42 -0.80 -3.82
C LYS A 235 14.41 -1.38 -2.84
N ILE A 236 15.30 -2.24 -3.34
CA ILE A 236 16.48 -2.70 -2.60
C ILE A 236 17.64 -1.77 -2.95
N PHE A 237 18.50 -1.48 -1.96
CA PHE A 237 19.69 -0.65 -2.14
C PHE A 237 20.83 -1.19 -1.29
N GLU A 238 22.07 -0.82 -1.64
CA GLU A 238 23.21 -1.15 -0.79
C GLU A 238 23.25 -0.26 0.45
N PRO A 239 23.74 -0.74 1.61
CA PRO A 239 23.77 0.04 2.85
C PRO A 239 24.46 1.41 2.75
N ASN A 240 25.33 1.60 1.75
CA ASN A 240 26.09 2.83 1.52
C ASN A 240 25.48 3.77 0.45
N GLU A 241 24.40 3.36 -0.22
CA GLU A 241 23.64 4.22 -1.16
C GLU A 241 22.74 5.25 -0.43
N ASN A 242 22.75 5.21 0.92
CA ASN A 242 21.96 6.02 1.84
C ASN A 242 22.10 7.54 1.72
N SER A 243 23.16 8.02 1.05
CA SER A 243 23.42 9.46 0.93
C SER A 243 22.37 10.25 0.14
N ARG A 244 21.46 9.60 -0.61
CA ARG A 244 20.43 10.28 -1.43
C ARG A 244 19.00 10.25 -0.87
N PHE A 245 18.72 9.46 0.17
CA PHE A 245 17.33 9.35 0.69
C PHE A 245 16.90 10.51 1.59
N HIS A 246 17.87 11.29 2.07
CA HIS A 246 17.63 12.60 2.71
C HIS A 246 16.94 13.63 1.81
N GLU A 247 16.82 13.37 0.50
CA GLU A 247 16.17 14.27 -0.47
C GLU A 247 14.63 14.09 -0.54
N HIS A 248 14.09 12.98 -0.03
CA HIS A 248 12.63 12.71 -0.02
C HIS A 248 11.99 12.90 1.36
N ILE A 249 12.80 13.06 2.40
CA ILE A 249 12.39 13.59 3.70
C ILE A 249 12.49 15.11 3.59
N PRO A 250 11.45 15.89 3.95
CA PRO A 250 11.54 17.35 3.94
C PRO A 250 12.82 17.82 4.66
N THR A 251 13.68 18.56 3.96
CA THR A 251 15.02 18.98 4.45
C THR A 251 14.98 19.75 5.77
N ASP A 252 13.84 20.35 6.11
CA ASP A 252 13.61 21.07 7.36
C ASP A 252 13.71 20.15 8.60
N TRP A 253 13.59 18.84 8.42
CA TRP A 253 13.65 17.85 9.50
C TRP A 253 15.06 17.31 9.76
N LEU A 254 15.97 17.36 8.78
CA LEU A 254 17.38 17.04 9.01
C LEU A 254 18.13 18.14 9.77
N ARG A 255 17.54 19.34 9.85
CA ARG A 255 18.07 20.48 10.62
C ARG A 255 17.40 20.67 11.99
N GLY A 256 16.56 19.73 12.42
CA GLY A 256 15.69 19.86 13.60
C GLY A 256 16.14 19.17 14.89
N LYS A 257 17.36 18.61 14.96
CA LYS A 257 17.91 18.01 16.21
C LYS A 257 19.15 18.69 16.79
N ASP A 258 19.49 19.89 16.30
CA ASP A 258 20.43 20.79 16.97
C ASP A 258 19.76 22.14 17.22
N LYS A 259 18.83 22.16 18.18
CA LYS A 259 18.45 23.33 19.01
C LYS A 259 17.35 22.93 19.99
N LYS A 260 17.75 22.30 21.09
CA LYS A 260 17.42 22.73 22.46
C LYS A 260 18.21 21.89 23.46
#